data_AF-A0A9X2H335-F1
#
_entry.id   AF-A0A9X2H335-F1
#
_cell.length_a   1.000
_cell.length_b   1.000
_cell.length_c   1.000
_cell.angle_alpha   90.00
_cell.angle_beta   90.00
_cell.angle_gamma   90.00
#
_symmetry.space_group_name_H-M   'P 1'
#
loop_
_entity.id
_entity.type
_entity.pdbx_description
1 polymer ?
#
loop_
_entity_poly.entity_id
_entity_poly.type
_entity_poly.pdbx_seq_one_letter_code
_entity_poly.pdbx_strand_id
1 'polypeptide(L)'
;MINTPRGKVDIDAYPAVRDWLLPFNDRLEARATQQEWWELQQAQLAYQPKFEGRKISYPHFQNERMFTVEETGAFSNDKSYFIPDADYLLLGFLNSTLAWSFLTSISPAVRNGWHELRVQYVEKLPIADFGKRSKELAEHALNACRTARSRFASQNTFHHRLLTDLATPGTKLSRKLENFHELDFSAFRAAVKRALKAEIVPRERGDWEALHAEASAEIQRLSAEIAAAEREIDRLVYQAFDLTAEEIALLEKSLERQV
;
A
#
# COMPACT_ATOMS: atom_id res chain seq x y z
N MET A 1 19.09 2.70 -3.64
CA MET A 1 19.56 1.55 -4.45
C MET A 1 21.06 1.68 -4.60
N ILE A 2 21.85 0.65 -4.25
CA ILE A 2 23.27 0.63 -4.63
C ILE A 2 23.31 0.18 -6.10
N ASN A 3 23.43 1.14 -7.01
CA ASN A 3 23.67 0.87 -8.42
C ASN A 3 25.04 1.45 -8.77
N THR A 4 25.94 0.61 -9.24
CA THR A 4 27.30 0.96 -9.66
C THR A 4 27.46 0.67 -11.16
N PRO A 5 26.87 1.48 -12.05
CA PRO A 5 26.99 1.25 -13.48
C PRO A 5 28.44 1.40 -13.93
N ARG A 6 28.79 0.64 -14.98
CA ARG A 6 30.15 0.67 -15.54
C ARG A 6 30.62 2.08 -15.87
N GLY A 7 31.75 2.47 -15.29
CA GLY A 7 32.44 3.75 -15.49
C GLY A 7 31.69 4.98 -14.96
N LYS A 8 30.70 4.80 -14.07
CA LYS A 8 29.87 5.92 -13.56
C LYS A 8 30.11 6.30 -12.10
N VAL A 9 30.77 5.45 -11.34
CA VAL A 9 31.01 5.66 -9.90
C VAL A 9 32.50 5.57 -9.65
N ASP A 10 33.03 6.45 -8.82
CA ASP A 10 34.35 6.26 -8.23
C ASP A 10 34.15 5.61 -6.86
N ILE A 11 34.53 4.33 -6.72
CA ILE A 11 34.30 3.56 -5.50
C ILE A 11 35.12 4.09 -4.32
N ASP A 12 36.26 4.74 -4.58
CA ASP A 12 37.13 5.28 -3.54
C ASP A 12 36.55 6.55 -2.90
N ALA A 13 35.60 7.21 -3.57
CA ALA A 13 34.77 8.26 -2.96
C ALA A 13 33.80 7.72 -1.88
N TYR A 14 33.62 6.40 -1.79
CA TYR A 14 32.68 5.73 -0.87
C TYR A 14 33.37 4.61 -0.07
N PRO A 15 34.36 4.92 0.79
CA PRO A 15 35.19 3.92 1.47
C PRO A 15 34.37 2.93 2.31
N ALA A 16 33.32 3.39 2.99
CA ALA A 16 32.45 2.50 3.77
C ALA A 16 31.74 1.44 2.90
N VAL A 17 31.35 1.79 1.67
CA VAL A 17 30.71 0.85 0.73
C VAL A 17 31.77 -0.07 0.12
N ARG A 18 32.91 0.49 -0.29
CA ARG A 18 34.05 -0.27 -0.80
C ARG A 18 34.49 -1.36 0.19
N ASP A 19 34.75 -0.96 1.44
CA ASP A 19 35.28 -1.85 2.48
C ASP A 19 34.25 -2.92 2.87
N TRP A 20 32.95 -2.60 2.77
CA TRP A 20 31.88 -3.59 2.95
C TRP A 20 31.80 -4.59 1.79
N LEU A 21 32.03 -4.15 0.55
CA LEU A 21 32.00 -5.01 -0.64
C LEU A 21 33.28 -5.85 -0.81
N LEU A 22 34.43 -5.37 -0.32
CA LEU A 22 35.75 -5.96 -0.53
C LEU A 22 35.86 -7.45 -0.16
N PRO A 23 35.24 -7.95 0.93
CA PRO A 23 35.26 -9.39 1.25
C PRO A 23 34.60 -10.27 0.19
N PHE A 24 33.83 -9.70 -0.73
CA PHE A 24 33.14 -10.41 -1.80
C PHE A 24 33.86 -10.33 -3.16
N ASN A 25 35.07 -9.73 -3.22
CA ASN A 25 35.74 -9.41 -4.48
C ASN A 25 35.84 -10.60 -5.44
N ASP A 26 36.39 -11.73 -4.99
CA ASP A 26 36.58 -12.94 -5.81
C ASP A 26 35.26 -13.40 -6.48
N ARG A 27 34.14 -13.31 -5.75
CA ARG A 27 32.81 -13.66 -6.27
C ARG A 27 32.28 -12.64 -7.26
N LEU A 28 32.58 -11.37 -7.04
CA LEU A 28 32.14 -10.27 -7.89
C LEU A 28 32.93 -10.22 -9.21
N GLU A 29 34.19 -10.62 -9.21
CA GLU A 29 35.03 -10.77 -10.40
C GLU A 29 34.67 -12.01 -11.23
N ALA A 30 34.19 -13.09 -10.60
CA ALA A 30 33.81 -14.36 -11.23
C ALA A 30 32.48 -14.29 -12.02
N ARG A 31 32.31 -13.25 -12.83
CA ARG A 31 31.11 -12.97 -13.63
C ARG A 31 31.42 -12.93 -15.12
N ALA A 32 30.37 -12.99 -15.94
CA ALA A 32 30.54 -13.16 -17.39
C ALA A 32 31.07 -11.93 -18.14
N THR A 33 31.03 -10.73 -17.54
CA THR A 33 31.42 -9.47 -18.18
C THR A 33 32.66 -8.85 -17.55
N GLN A 34 33.50 -8.20 -18.37
CA GLN A 34 34.69 -7.46 -17.91
C GLN A 34 34.34 -6.03 -17.53
N GLN A 35 34.49 -5.71 -16.25
CA GLN A 35 34.20 -4.42 -15.62
C GLN A 35 34.80 -4.43 -14.20
N GLU A 36 34.93 -3.28 -13.55
CA GLU A 36 35.53 -3.19 -12.21
C GLU A 36 34.73 -4.02 -11.21
N TRP A 37 35.38 -4.79 -10.33
CA TRP A 37 34.75 -5.81 -9.48
C TRP A 37 33.49 -5.31 -8.73
N TRP A 38 33.48 -4.06 -8.29
CA TRP A 38 32.37 -3.42 -7.58
C TRP A 38 31.22 -2.92 -8.48
N GLU A 39 31.34 -2.97 -9.80
CA GLU A 39 30.34 -2.50 -10.78
C GLU A 39 29.25 -3.55 -11.09
N LEU A 40 28.02 -3.09 -11.33
CA LEU A 40 26.90 -3.91 -11.74
C LEU A 40 26.98 -4.32 -13.23
N GLN A 41 26.83 -5.61 -13.50
CA GLN A 41 26.99 -6.23 -14.84
C GLN A 41 26.05 -5.71 -15.92
N GLN A 42 24.82 -5.33 -15.57
CA GLN A 42 23.82 -4.87 -16.52
C GLN A 42 22.90 -3.84 -15.85
N ALA A 43 23.48 -2.70 -15.47
CA ALA A 43 22.68 -1.60 -14.92
C ALA A 43 21.61 -1.15 -15.93
N GLN A 44 20.34 -1.36 -15.59
CA GLN A 44 19.20 -0.92 -16.39
C GLN A 44 18.92 0.57 -16.15
N LEU A 45 19.84 1.42 -16.59
CA LEU A 45 19.79 2.88 -16.38
C LEU A 45 18.52 3.50 -16.97
N ALA A 46 17.98 2.93 -18.05
CA ALA A 46 16.76 3.41 -18.69
C ALA A 46 15.52 3.37 -17.77
N TYR A 47 15.50 2.48 -16.78
CA TYR A 47 14.37 2.36 -15.85
C TYR A 47 14.55 3.18 -14.58
N GLN A 48 15.78 3.57 -14.22
CA GLN A 48 16.07 4.26 -12.97
C GLN A 48 15.19 5.50 -12.72
N PRO A 49 15.03 6.44 -13.67
CA PRO A 49 14.20 7.62 -13.44
C PRO A 49 12.73 7.27 -13.13
N LYS A 50 12.25 6.13 -13.63
CA LYS A 50 10.87 5.66 -13.41
C LYS A 50 10.64 5.17 -11.97
N PHE A 51 11.70 4.76 -11.26
CA PHE A 51 11.60 4.40 -9.84
C PHE A 51 11.50 5.63 -8.94
N GLU A 52 12.10 6.75 -9.33
CA GLU A 52 12.09 7.99 -8.54
C GLU A 52 10.85 8.85 -8.86
N GLY A 53 10.31 8.71 -10.07
CA GLY A 53 9.10 9.38 -10.50
C GLY A 53 7.84 8.93 -9.75
N ARG A 54 6.80 9.77 -9.87
CA ARG A 54 5.46 9.48 -9.36
C ARG A 54 4.88 8.24 -10.07
N LYS A 55 4.44 7.25 -9.29
CA LYS A 55 4.08 5.92 -9.80
C LYS A 55 2.92 5.30 -9.03
N ILE A 56 2.14 4.44 -9.68
CA ILE A 56 1.16 3.59 -9.01
C ILE A 56 1.91 2.33 -8.57
N SER A 57 1.99 2.08 -7.26
CA SER A 57 2.62 0.89 -6.69
C SER A 57 1.57 -0.12 -6.26
N TYR A 58 1.88 -1.41 -6.41
CA TYR A 58 1.02 -2.50 -5.94
C TYR A 58 1.83 -3.74 -5.54
N PRO A 59 1.40 -4.52 -4.53
CA PRO A 59 2.12 -5.71 -4.11
C PRO A 59 1.94 -6.87 -5.10
N HIS A 60 2.91 -7.79 -5.13
CA HIS A 60 2.82 -9.03 -5.91
C HIS A 60 1.64 -9.87 -5.43
N PHE A 61 1.50 -10.04 -4.12
CA PHE A 61 0.40 -10.79 -3.53
C PHE A 61 -0.68 -9.82 -3.06
N GLN A 62 -1.92 -10.04 -3.48
CA GLN A 62 -3.04 -9.22 -3.05
C GLN A 62 -4.28 -10.09 -2.78
N ASN A 63 -5.01 -9.77 -1.72
CA ASN A 63 -6.34 -10.32 -1.42
C ASN A 63 -7.44 -9.25 -1.46
N GLU A 64 -7.07 -8.02 -1.79
CA GLU A 64 -7.95 -6.88 -1.93
C GLU A 64 -7.36 -5.87 -2.94
N ARG A 65 -8.10 -4.80 -3.20
CA ARG A 65 -7.75 -3.71 -4.12
C ARG A 65 -6.63 -2.85 -3.51
N MET A 66 -5.36 -3.18 -3.78
CA MET A 66 -4.20 -2.53 -3.14
C MET A 66 -3.32 -1.77 -4.15
N PHE A 67 -3.91 -0.86 -4.92
CA PHE A 67 -3.15 0.07 -5.77
C PHE A 67 -3.07 1.45 -5.11
N THR A 68 -1.88 2.03 -5.05
CA THR A 68 -1.66 3.34 -4.41
C THR A 68 -0.69 4.21 -5.20
N VAL A 69 -0.86 5.53 -5.10
CA VAL A 69 0.11 6.48 -5.66
C VAL A 69 1.28 6.66 -4.68
N GLU A 70 2.46 6.33 -5.16
CA GLU A 70 3.74 6.62 -4.54
C GLU A 70 4.27 7.96 -5.11
N GLU A 71 4.47 8.94 -4.24
CA GLU A 71 4.82 10.33 -4.62
C GLU A 71 6.18 10.78 -4.08
N THR A 72 6.83 9.96 -3.26
CA THR A 72 8.07 10.30 -2.54
C THR A 72 9.33 9.79 -3.22
N GLY A 73 9.20 9.02 -4.30
CA GLY A 73 10.33 8.36 -4.96
C GLY A 73 10.86 7.17 -4.18
N ALA A 74 10.02 6.58 -3.30
CA ALA A 74 10.40 5.41 -2.52
C ALA A 74 10.68 4.21 -3.44
N PHE A 75 11.72 3.46 -3.10
CA PHE A 75 12.07 2.21 -3.78
C PHE A 75 11.46 1.03 -3.05
N SER A 76 11.01 0.05 -3.81
CA SER A 76 10.45 -1.19 -3.29
C SER A 76 11.31 -2.40 -3.68
N ASN A 77 11.05 -3.54 -3.04
CA ASN A 77 11.72 -4.80 -3.36
C ASN A 77 10.99 -5.55 -4.50
N ASP A 78 11.48 -6.75 -4.84
CA ASP A 78 10.93 -7.62 -5.87
C ASP A 78 9.53 -8.18 -5.57
N LYS A 79 8.93 -7.85 -4.42
CA LYS A 79 7.57 -8.27 -4.02
C LYS A 79 6.52 -7.21 -4.28
N SER A 80 6.85 -6.22 -5.09
CA SER A 80 5.92 -5.21 -5.56
C SER A 80 6.27 -4.78 -6.97
N TYR A 81 5.29 -4.26 -7.66
CA TYR A 81 5.39 -3.74 -9.02
C TYR A 81 4.93 -2.29 -9.03
N PHE A 82 5.22 -1.58 -10.11
CA PHE A 82 4.71 -0.24 -10.29
C PHE A 82 4.38 0.07 -11.75
N ILE A 83 3.48 1.02 -11.93
CA ILE A 83 3.13 1.66 -13.20
C ILE A 83 3.68 3.09 -13.13
N PRO A 84 4.60 3.50 -14.02
CA PRO A 84 5.14 4.86 -14.03
C PRO A 84 4.06 5.88 -14.40
N ASP A 85 4.38 7.17 -14.22
CA ASP A 85 3.54 8.29 -14.69
C ASP A 85 2.11 8.23 -14.13
N ALA A 86 2.00 7.98 -12.81
CA ALA A 86 0.72 7.73 -12.17
C ALA A 86 -0.34 8.78 -12.53
N ASP A 87 -1.57 8.35 -12.75
CA ASP A 87 -2.71 9.23 -12.88
C ASP A 87 -3.86 8.70 -12.00
N TYR A 88 -4.74 9.60 -11.55
CA TYR A 88 -5.84 9.22 -10.66
C TYR A 88 -7.00 8.55 -11.39
N LEU A 89 -7.10 8.70 -12.72
CA LEU A 89 -8.12 8.02 -13.51
C LEU A 89 -7.86 6.51 -13.51
N LEU A 90 -6.65 6.12 -13.90
CA LEU A 90 -6.15 4.76 -13.87
C LEU A 90 -6.18 4.21 -12.45
N LEU A 91 -5.75 4.98 -11.45
CA LEU A 91 -5.84 4.54 -10.05
C LEU A 91 -7.28 4.21 -9.63
N GLY A 92 -8.24 5.06 -9.99
CA GLY A 92 -9.66 4.82 -9.72
C GLY A 92 -10.13 3.53 -10.38
N PHE A 93 -9.82 3.33 -11.66
CA PHE A 93 -10.14 2.09 -12.36
C PHE A 93 -9.48 0.87 -11.72
N LEU A 94 -8.19 0.90 -11.40
CA LEU A 94 -7.44 -0.22 -10.81
C LEU A 94 -7.98 -0.65 -9.45
N ASN A 95 -8.52 0.30 -8.66
CA ASN A 95 -9.16 0.02 -7.39
C ASN A 95 -10.68 -0.19 -7.50
N SER A 96 -11.24 -0.35 -8.70
CA SER A 96 -12.64 -0.68 -8.87
C SER A 96 -12.92 -2.17 -8.66
N THR A 97 -14.13 -2.47 -8.26
CA THR A 97 -14.66 -3.82 -8.06
C THR A 97 -14.66 -4.61 -9.38
N LEU A 98 -14.93 -3.96 -10.52
CA LEU A 98 -14.83 -4.58 -11.85
C LEU A 98 -13.38 -4.99 -12.20
N ALA A 99 -12.43 -4.07 -12.04
CA ALA A 99 -11.02 -4.37 -12.31
C ALA A 99 -10.50 -5.49 -11.41
N TRP A 100 -10.87 -5.46 -10.12
CA TRP A 100 -10.51 -6.53 -9.18
C TRP A 100 -11.07 -7.88 -9.59
N SER A 101 -12.36 -7.96 -9.95
CA SER A 101 -13.00 -9.18 -10.44
C SER A 101 -12.31 -9.74 -11.68
N PHE A 102 -11.94 -8.87 -12.63
CA PHE A 102 -11.18 -9.29 -13.81
C PHE A 102 -9.80 -9.82 -13.41
N LEU A 103 -9.06 -9.11 -12.57
CA LEU A 103 -7.72 -9.52 -12.13
C LEU A 103 -7.75 -10.87 -11.42
N THR A 104 -8.67 -11.10 -10.48
CA THR A 104 -8.77 -12.38 -9.77
C THR A 104 -9.21 -13.52 -10.69
N SER A 105 -9.96 -13.23 -11.76
CA SER A 105 -10.35 -14.25 -12.75
C SER A 105 -9.19 -14.76 -13.62
N ILE A 106 -8.14 -13.95 -13.82
CA ILE A 106 -7.00 -14.30 -14.70
C ILE A 106 -5.69 -14.54 -13.96
N SER A 107 -5.59 -14.13 -12.69
CA SER A 107 -4.38 -14.28 -11.89
C SER A 107 -4.39 -15.58 -11.08
N PRO A 108 -3.23 -16.20 -10.81
CA PRO A 108 -3.16 -17.40 -10.00
C PRO A 108 -3.67 -17.14 -8.57
N ALA A 109 -4.67 -17.92 -8.16
CA ALA A 109 -5.12 -17.95 -6.78
C ALA A 109 -4.11 -18.67 -5.87
N VAL A 110 -4.01 -18.18 -4.65
CA VAL A 110 -3.20 -18.68 -3.54
C VAL A 110 -4.16 -19.00 -2.38
N ARG A 111 -3.65 -19.28 -1.17
CA ARG A 111 -4.47 -19.58 0.01
C ARG A 111 -5.21 -18.34 0.51
N ASN A 112 -6.41 -18.53 1.05
CA ASN A 112 -7.20 -17.51 1.76
C ASN A 112 -7.51 -16.25 0.94
N GLY A 113 -7.92 -16.40 -0.31
CA GLY A 113 -8.34 -15.28 -1.18
C GLY A 113 -7.20 -14.45 -1.78
N TRP A 114 -5.94 -14.79 -1.48
CA TRP A 114 -4.79 -14.11 -2.07
C TRP A 114 -4.56 -14.53 -3.53
N HIS A 115 -4.08 -13.60 -4.35
CA HIS A 115 -3.76 -13.79 -5.76
C HIS A 115 -2.37 -13.22 -6.10
N GLU A 116 -1.72 -13.80 -7.10
CA GLU A 116 -0.44 -13.31 -7.64
C GLU A 116 -0.65 -12.31 -8.79
N LEU A 117 -0.67 -11.02 -8.48
CA LEU A 117 -0.82 -9.93 -9.46
C LEU A 117 0.56 -9.53 -10.01
N ARG A 118 1.06 -10.30 -10.97
CA ARG A 118 2.25 -9.95 -11.76
C ARG A 118 1.89 -9.03 -12.94
N VAL A 119 2.89 -8.33 -13.50
CA VAL A 119 2.72 -7.44 -14.66
C VAL A 119 1.94 -8.11 -15.80
N GLN A 120 2.25 -9.37 -16.12
CA GLN A 120 1.61 -10.15 -17.19
C GLN A 120 0.08 -10.36 -17.05
N TYR A 121 -0.47 -10.10 -15.86
CA TYR A 121 -1.91 -10.13 -15.60
C TYR A 121 -2.49 -8.72 -15.56
N VAL A 122 -1.82 -7.80 -14.88
CA VAL A 122 -2.28 -6.40 -14.76
C VAL A 122 -2.31 -5.71 -16.13
N GLU A 123 -1.35 -5.97 -17.00
CA GLU A 123 -1.29 -5.39 -18.36
C GLU A 123 -2.42 -5.86 -19.29
N LYS A 124 -3.19 -6.89 -18.90
CA LYS A 124 -4.32 -7.43 -19.66
C LYS A 124 -5.65 -6.78 -19.30
N LEU A 125 -5.67 -5.91 -18.30
CA LEU A 125 -6.89 -5.20 -17.91
C LEU A 125 -7.43 -4.40 -19.10
N PRO A 126 -8.70 -4.62 -19.50
CA PRO A 126 -9.32 -3.76 -20.50
C PRO A 126 -9.51 -2.37 -19.90
N ILE A 127 -9.01 -1.33 -20.56
CA ILE A 127 -9.22 0.06 -20.13
C ILE A 127 -10.30 0.65 -21.03
N ALA A 128 -11.46 0.97 -20.44
CA ALA A 128 -12.55 1.62 -21.16
C ALA A 128 -12.26 3.09 -21.46
N ASP A 129 -12.99 3.66 -22.43
CA ASP A 129 -13.05 5.11 -22.59
C ASP A 129 -14.05 5.70 -21.59
N PHE A 130 -13.52 6.38 -20.58
CA PHE A 130 -14.34 7.03 -19.55
C PHE A 130 -15.01 8.33 -20.05
N GLY A 131 -14.56 8.91 -21.17
CA GLY A 131 -15.13 10.12 -21.76
C GLY A 131 -15.29 11.24 -20.75
N LYS A 132 -16.51 11.78 -20.62
CA LYS A 132 -16.84 12.88 -19.69
C LYS A 132 -16.70 12.49 -18.21
N ARG A 133 -16.72 11.20 -17.87
CA ARG A 133 -16.59 10.69 -16.50
C ARG A 133 -15.15 10.69 -16.00
N SER A 134 -14.17 10.88 -16.89
CA SER A 134 -12.75 10.75 -16.57
C SER A 134 -12.33 11.67 -15.41
N LYS A 135 -12.81 12.92 -15.43
CA LYS A 135 -12.50 13.90 -14.40
C LYS A 135 -13.10 13.51 -13.04
N GLU A 136 -14.37 13.12 -13.02
CA GLU A 136 -15.10 12.72 -11.82
C GLU A 136 -14.47 11.47 -11.17
N LEU A 137 -14.10 10.46 -11.99
CA LEU A 137 -13.43 9.26 -11.51
C LEU A 137 -12.08 9.59 -10.85
N ALA A 138 -11.28 10.42 -11.50
CA ALA A 138 -9.99 10.86 -10.97
C ALA A 138 -10.14 11.68 -9.67
N GLU A 139 -11.17 12.52 -9.56
CA GLU A 139 -11.47 13.29 -8.36
C GLU A 139 -11.85 12.39 -7.18
N HIS A 140 -12.70 11.38 -7.40
CA HIS A 140 -13.03 10.41 -6.36
C HIS A 140 -11.82 9.58 -5.92
N ALA A 141 -10.98 9.13 -6.85
CA ALA A 141 -9.76 8.39 -6.54
C ALA A 141 -8.75 9.23 -5.74
N LEU A 142 -8.57 10.50 -6.12
CA LEU A 142 -7.74 11.45 -5.38
C LEU A 142 -8.31 11.71 -3.97
N ASN A 143 -9.63 11.89 -3.86
CA ASN A 143 -10.29 12.08 -2.57
C ASN A 143 -10.08 10.87 -1.65
N ALA A 144 -10.35 9.65 -2.15
CA ALA A 144 -10.13 8.41 -1.41
C ALA A 144 -8.67 8.31 -0.92
N CYS A 145 -7.68 8.62 -1.76
CA CYS A 145 -6.27 8.63 -1.38
C CYS A 145 -5.96 9.62 -0.25
N ARG A 146 -6.46 10.85 -0.37
CA ARG A 146 -6.26 11.90 0.65
C ARG A 146 -6.89 11.50 1.99
N THR A 147 -8.13 11.05 1.95
CA THR A 147 -8.87 10.60 3.14
C THR A 147 -8.21 9.38 3.78
N ALA A 148 -7.71 8.42 3.00
CA ALA A 148 -6.95 7.28 3.49
C ALA A 148 -5.65 7.69 4.20
N ARG A 149 -4.92 8.67 3.64
CA ARG A 149 -3.72 9.23 4.28
C ARG A 149 -4.06 9.94 5.59
N SER A 150 -5.13 10.72 5.64
CA SER A 150 -5.61 11.35 6.88
C SER A 150 -5.98 10.31 7.93
N ARG A 151 -6.69 9.24 7.53
CA ARG A 151 -7.07 8.14 8.44
C ARG A 151 -5.83 7.48 9.04
N PHE A 152 -4.84 7.18 8.19
CA PHE A 152 -3.57 6.60 8.61
C PHE A 152 -2.80 7.53 9.56
N ALA A 153 -2.78 8.83 9.29
CA ALA A 153 -2.13 9.82 10.17
C ALA A 153 -2.81 9.89 11.55
N SER A 154 -4.15 9.92 11.60
CA SER A 154 -4.91 9.88 12.86
C SER A 154 -4.64 8.60 13.64
N GLN A 155 -4.64 7.45 12.96
CA GLN A 155 -4.35 6.16 13.57
C GLN A 155 -2.91 6.10 14.13
N ASN A 156 -1.91 6.54 13.36
CA ASN A 156 -0.51 6.59 13.80
C ASN A 156 -0.28 7.55 14.95
N THR A 157 -1.00 8.69 14.97
CA THR A 157 -0.92 9.65 16.08
C THR A 157 -1.37 8.99 17.39
N PHE A 158 -2.49 8.27 17.35
CA PHE A 158 -2.97 7.51 18.51
C PHE A 158 -2.02 6.36 18.89
N HIS A 159 -1.50 5.62 17.91
CA HIS A 159 -0.51 4.56 18.14
C HIS A 159 0.76 5.08 18.82
N HIS A 160 1.30 6.19 18.33
CA HIS A 160 2.48 6.83 18.90
C HIS A 160 2.22 7.27 20.34
N ARG A 161 1.07 7.89 20.60
CA ARG A 161 0.66 8.30 21.95
C ARG A 161 0.56 7.10 22.89
N LEU A 162 -0.10 6.03 22.43
CA LEU A 162 -0.26 4.79 23.17
C LEU A 162 1.09 4.18 23.57
N LEU A 163 2.03 4.11 22.62
CA LEU A 163 3.37 3.57 22.87
C LEU A 163 4.20 4.49 23.78
N THR A 164 4.07 5.80 23.63
CA THR A 164 4.84 6.79 24.41
C THR A 164 4.40 6.84 25.87
N ASP A 165 3.09 6.83 26.11
CA ASP A 165 2.54 7.05 27.45
C ASP A 165 2.39 5.75 28.24
N LEU A 166 2.09 4.63 27.57
CA LEU A 166 1.69 3.38 28.23
C LEU A 166 2.61 2.20 27.95
N ALA A 167 3.56 2.27 27.00
CA ALA A 167 4.43 1.15 26.68
C ALA A 167 5.88 1.40 27.10
N THR A 168 6.64 0.31 27.25
CA THR A 168 8.10 0.42 27.43
C THR A 168 8.80 0.63 26.08
N PRO A 169 9.95 1.31 26.02
CA PRO A 169 10.69 1.53 24.78
C PRO A 169 10.95 0.23 24.00
N GLY A 170 10.67 0.25 22.70
CA GLY A 170 10.82 -0.92 21.82
C GLY A 170 9.62 -1.87 21.78
N THR A 171 8.55 -1.60 22.55
CA THR A 171 7.31 -2.37 22.47
C THR A 171 6.61 -2.16 21.13
N LYS A 172 6.08 -3.26 20.55
CA LYS A 172 5.24 -3.22 19.35
C LYS A 172 3.77 -3.37 19.72
N LEU A 173 2.89 -2.73 18.96
CA LEU A 173 1.45 -2.92 19.13
C LEU A 173 1.02 -4.32 18.70
N SER A 174 -0.01 -4.83 19.36
CA SER A 174 -0.72 -6.03 18.91
C SER A 174 -1.79 -5.65 17.89
N ARG A 175 -2.20 -6.59 17.01
CA ARG A 175 -3.28 -6.35 16.03
C ARG A 175 -4.56 -5.74 16.61
N LYS A 176 -4.95 -6.12 17.83
CA LYS A 176 -6.10 -5.50 18.53
C LYS A 176 -5.89 -4.02 18.86
N LEU A 177 -4.68 -3.64 19.23
CA LEU A 177 -4.34 -2.26 19.54
C LEU A 177 -4.04 -1.45 18.28
N GLU A 178 -3.55 -2.09 17.22
CA GLU A 178 -3.50 -1.47 15.88
C GLU A 178 -4.91 -1.06 15.44
N ASN A 179 -5.90 -1.93 15.67
CA ASN A 179 -7.32 -1.70 15.39
C ASN A 179 -8.13 -1.20 16.61
N PHE A 180 -7.55 -0.30 17.43
CA PHE A 180 -8.21 0.16 18.67
C PHE A 180 -9.61 0.76 18.46
N HIS A 181 -9.88 1.32 17.28
CA HIS A 181 -11.14 1.97 16.92
C HIS A 181 -12.31 0.98 16.72
N GLU A 182 -12.01 -0.31 16.66
CA GLU A 182 -13.01 -1.39 16.65
C GLU A 182 -13.41 -1.84 18.07
N LEU A 183 -12.74 -1.33 19.10
CA LEU A 183 -12.94 -1.72 20.50
C LEU A 183 -13.74 -0.65 21.23
N ASP A 184 -14.65 -1.06 22.11
CA ASP A 184 -15.12 -0.16 23.17
C ASP A 184 -14.00 0.13 24.19
N PHE A 185 -14.17 1.14 25.02
CA PHE A 185 -13.13 1.58 25.95
C PHE A 185 -12.74 0.49 26.98
N SER A 186 -13.69 -0.36 27.39
CA SER A 186 -13.43 -1.47 28.31
C SER A 186 -12.54 -2.54 27.66
N ALA A 187 -12.86 -2.94 26.44
CA ALA A 187 -12.09 -3.88 25.63
C ALA A 187 -10.72 -3.31 25.24
N PHE A 188 -10.63 -2.02 24.92
CA PHE A 188 -9.38 -1.31 24.68
C PHE A 188 -8.46 -1.39 25.91
N ARG A 189 -8.95 -1.03 27.10
CA ARG A 189 -8.18 -1.14 28.35
C ARG A 189 -7.70 -2.56 28.63
N ALA A 190 -8.55 -3.55 28.42
CA ALA A 190 -8.17 -4.96 28.57
C ALA A 190 -7.06 -5.36 27.57
N ALA A 191 -7.12 -4.87 26.34
CA ALA A 191 -6.08 -5.08 25.34
C ALA A 191 -4.75 -4.40 25.72
N VAL A 192 -4.78 -3.16 26.24
CA VAL A 192 -3.61 -2.45 26.76
C VAL A 192 -2.95 -3.24 27.89
N LYS A 193 -3.73 -3.67 28.89
CA LYS A 193 -3.23 -4.48 30.02
C LYS A 193 -2.56 -5.76 29.56
N ARG A 194 -3.15 -6.45 28.59
CA ARG A 194 -2.64 -7.73 28.12
C ARG A 194 -1.37 -7.56 27.27
N ALA A 195 -1.38 -6.62 26.34
CA ALA A 195 -0.33 -6.47 25.32
C ALA A 195 0.83 -5.60 25.78
N LEU A 196 0.56 -4.48 26.46
CA LEU A 196 1.59 -3.53 26.91
C LEU A 196 2.03 -3.76 28.36
N LYS A 197 1.35 -4.67 29.09
CA LYS A 197 1.57 -4.91 30.53
C LYS A 197 1.42 -3.65 31.39
N ALA A 198 0.65 -2.68 30.90
CA ALA A 198 0.37 -1.40 31.55
C ALA A 198 -1.11 -1.24 31.84
N GLU A 199 -1.47 -0.40 32.81
CA GLU A 199 -2.86 -0.15 33.16
C GLU A 199 -3.13 1.35 33.21
N ILE A 200 -4.20 1.78 32.55
CA ILE A 200 -4.70 3.16 32.65
C ILE A 200 -5.32 3.34 34.04
N VAL A 201 -4.64 4.11 34.89
CA VAL A 201 -5.04 4.34 36.27
C VAL A 201 -6.36 5.10 36.36
N PRO A 202 -7.20 4.86 37.39
CA PRO A 202 -8.56 5.41 37.47
C PRO A 202 -8.68 6.91 37.20
N ARG A 203 -7.74 7.70 37.70
CA ARG A 203 -7.72 9.17 37.54
C ARG A 203 -7.55 9.65 36.09
N GLU A 204 -6.93 8.85 35.24
CA GLU A 204 -6.64 9.18 33.83
C GLU A 204 -7.65 8.53 32.88
N ARG A 205 -8.57 7.70 33.38
CA ARG A 205 -9.49 6.93 32.53
C ARG A 205 -10.44 7.82 31.74
N GLY A 206 -10.91 8.92 32.32
CA GLY A 206 -11.80 9.85 31.60
C GLY A 206 -11.12 10.48 30.39
N ASP A 207 -9.87 10.94 30.55
CA ASP A 207 -9.10 11.54 29.47
C ASP A 207 -8.80 10.52 28.36
N TRP A 208 -8.39 9.30 28.73
CA TRP A 208 -8.15 8.23 27.76
C TRP A 208 -9.42 7.76 27.06
N GLU A 209 -10.56 7.76 27.75
CA GLU A 209 -11.86 7.41 27.17
C GLU A 209 -12.28 8.44 26.13
N ALA A 210 -12.14 9.73 26.45
CA ALA A 210 -12.40 10.82 25.51
C ALA A 210 -11.48 10.75 24.29
N LEU A 211 -10.16 10.58 24.50
CA LEU A 211 -9.18 10.45 23.41
C LEU A 211 -9.46 9.24 22.52
N HIS A 212 -9.79 8.09 23.12
CA HIS A 212 -10.14 6.87 22.38
C HIS A 212 -11.43 7.09 21.57
N ALA A 213 -12.47 7.67 22.17
CA ALA A 213 -13.73 7.94 21.50
C ALA A 213 -13.57 8.92 20.32
N GLU A 214 -12.84 10.03 20.52
CA GLU A 214 -12.59 11.03 19.48
C GLU A 214 -11.79 10.43 18.31
N ALA A 215 -10.69 9.73 18.59
CA ALA A 215 -9.88 9.09 17.56
C ALA A 215 -10.65 8.00 16.81
N SER A 216 -11.48 7.23 17.52
CA SER A 216 -12.32 6.19 16.91
C SER A 216 -13.38 6.79 15.99
N ALA A 217 -14.07 7.85 16.43
CA ALA A 217 -15.07 8.55 15.64
C ALA A 217 -14.46 9.14 14.36
N GLU A 218 -13.28 9.75 14.45
CA GLU A 218 -12.58 10.30 13.28
C GLU A 218 -12.17 9.20 12.29
N ILE A 219 -11.61 8.08 12.77
CA ILE A 219 -11.24 6.95 11.90
C ILE A 219 -12.48 6.35 11.23
N GLN A 220 -13.60 6.24 11.93
CA GLN A 220 -14.86 5.74 11.39
C GLN A 220 -15.44 6.70 10.33
N ARG A 221 -15.44 8.01 10.60
CA ARG A 221 -15.88 9.04 9.64
C ARG A 221 -15.06 8.97 8.36
N LEU A 222 -13.73 8.99 8.48
CA LEU A 222 -12.82 8.90 7.33
C LEU A 222 -12.99 7.58 6.57
N SER A 223 -13.22 6.46 7.27
CA SER A 223 -13.50 5.17 6.62
C SER A 223 -14.81 5.17 5.84
N ALA A 224 -15.86 5.82 6.36
CA ALA A 224 -17.13 5.97 5.66
C ALA A 224 -17.00 6.84 4.40
N GLU A 225 -16.19 7.90 4.46
CA GLU A 225 -15.87 8.76 3.31
C GLU A 225 -15.09 8.03 2.22
N ILE A 226 -14.11 7.20 2.60
CA ILE A 226 -13.38 6.34 1.65
C ILE A 226 -14.36 5.39 0.97
N ALA A 227 -15.19 4.68 1.74
CA ALA A 227 -16.17 3.74 1.19
C ALA A 227 -17.20 4.44 0.28
N ALA A 228 -17.57 5.70 0.56
CA ALA A 228 -18.43 6.48 -0.32
C ALA A 228 -17.75 6.82 -1.66
N ALA A 229 -16.49 7.24 -1.63
CA ALA A 229 -15.72 7.50 -2.84
C ALA A 229 -15.51 6.23 -3.67
N GLU A 230 -15.24 5.08 -3.03
CA GLU A 230 -15.13 3.77 -3.69
C GLU A 230 -16.43 3.36 -4.40
N ARG A 231 -17.60 3.59 -3.78
CA ARG A 231 -18.89 3.32 -4.44
C ARG A 231 -19.12 4.20 -5.67
N GLU A 232 -18.73 5.47 -5.63
CA GLU A 232 -18.84 6.35 -6.80
C GLU A 232 -17.86 5.94 -7.90
N ILE A 233 -16.64 5.51 -7.55
CA ILE A 233 -15.69 4.91 -8.49
C ILE A 233 -16.31 3.71 -9.19
N ASP A 234 -16.87 2.77 -8.42
CA ASP A 234 -17.51 1.56 -8.96
C ASP A 234 -18.68 1.92 -9.88
N ARG A 235 -19.56 2.84 -9.47
CA ARG A 235 -20.67 3.32 -10.30
C ARG A 235 -20.18 3.85 -11.65
N LEU A 236 -19.16 4.71 -11.65
CA LEU A 236 -18.62 5.31 -12.88
C LEU A 236 -17.94 4.28 -13.78
N VAL A 237 -17.26 3.29 -13.19
CA VAL A 237 -16.63 2.20 -13.92
C VAL A 237 -17.69 1.28 -14.54
N TYR A 238 -18.71 0.85 -13.79
CA TYR A 238 -19.79 0.04 -14.32
C TYR A 238 -20.49 0.74 -15.50
N GLN A 239 -20.73 2.05 -15.40
CA GLN A 239 -21.30 2.86 -16.48
C GLN A 239 -20.38 2.98 -17.71
N ALA A 240 -19.05 2.94 -17.54
CA ALA A 240 -18.11 3.02 -18.65
C ALA A 240 -18.01 1.69 -19.42
N PHE A 241 -18.37 0.58 -18.79
CA PHE A 241 -18.42 -0.75 -19.38
C PHE A 241 -19.85 -1.20 -19.74
N ASP A 242 -20.83 -0.30 -19.61
CA ASP A 242 -22.25 -0.55 -19.90
C ASP A 242 -22.84 -1.77 -19.17
N LEU A 243 -22.41 -2.02 -17.93
CA LEU A 243 -22.94 -3.15 -17.13
C LEU A 243 -24.40 -2.90 -16.72
N THR A 244 -25.20 -3.95 -16.85
CA THR A 244 -26.58 -4.00 -16.35
C THR A 244 -26.63 -4.20 -14.83
N ALA A 245 -27.77 -3.92 -14.21
CA ALA A 245 -27.97 -4.14 -12.77
C ALA A 245 -27.80 -5.61 -12.38
N GLU A 246 -28.25 -6.53 -13.24
CA GLU A 246 -28.09 -7.97 -13.06
C GLU A 246 -26.62 -8.39 -13.11
N GLU A 247 -25.84 -7.85 -14.05
CA GLU A 247 -24.40 -8.12 -14.15
C GLU A 247 -23.62 -7.57 -12.96
N ILE A 248 -23.95 -6.35 -12.50
CA ILE A 248 -23.35 -5.75 -11.30
C ILE A 248 -23.63 -6.65 -10.09
N ALA A 249 -24.88 -7.06 -9.88
CA ALA A 249 -25.26 -7.91 -8.76
C ALA A 249 -24.56 -9.28 -8.81
N LEU A 250 -24.42 -9.87 -9.99
CA LEU A 250 -23.69 -11.13 -10.17
C LEU A 250 -22.20 -10.96 -9.86
N LEU A 251 -21.60 -9.86 -10.33
CA LEU A 251 -20.19 -9.53 -10.13
C LEU A 251 -19.89 -9.35 -8.64
N GLU A 252 -20.64 -8.51 -7.94
CA GLU A 252 -20.43 -8.24 -6.51
C GLU A 252 -20.60 -9.50 -5.66
N LYS A 253 -21.64 -10.30 -5.94
CA LYS A 253 -21.86 -11.59 -5.29
C LYS A 253 -20.73 -12.61 -5.55
N SER A 254 -20.07 -12.52 -6.71
CA SER A 254 -18.96 -13.42 -7.03
C SER A 254 -17.73 -13.15 -6.14
N LEU A 255 -17.52 -11.88 -5.76
CA LEU A 255 -16.40 -11.46 -4.93
C LEU A 255 -16.62 -11.76 -3.45
N GLU A 256 -17.86 -11.66 -2.95
CA GLU A 256 -18.20 -12.06 -1.57
C GLU A 256 -17.86 -13.53 -1.26
N ARG A 257 -17.86 -14.41 -2.28
CA ARG A 257 -17.55 -15.84 -2.12
C ARG A 257 -16.05 -16.14 -2.07
N GLN A 258 -15.20 -15.15 -2.37
CA GLN A 258 -13.75 -15.31 -2.43
C GLN A 258 -13.04 -14.87 -1.13
N VAL A 259 -13.76 -14.22 -0.21
CA VAL A 259 -13.30 -13.72 1.10
C VAL A 259 -13.61 -14.72 2.21
#